data_AF-A0A812LCE0-F1
#
_entry.id   AF-A0A812LCE0-F1
#
_cell.length_a   1.000
_cell.length_b   1.000
_cell.length_c   1.000
_cell.angle_alpha   90.00
_cell.angle_beta   90.00
_cell.angle_gamma   90.00
#
_symmetry.space_group_name_H-M   'P 1'
#
loop_
_entity.id
_entity.type
_entity.pdbx_description
1 polymer ?
#
loop_
_entity_poly.entity_id
_entity_poly.type
_entity_poly.pdbx_seq_one_letter_code
_entity_poly.pdbx_strand_id
1 'polypeptide(L)'
;MNKNAPINLLNVYQFLQEGTYTPPERSGASTFEFESMRKEFVEVARIIDGKRWTFEVRDSTKGFTKGQWKRVVAVVTDGADWQFKDWPFETIVDLFCTIKGIYFREKDKQVEVPEHVTKAREKQWEGVMLSDV
;
A
#
# COMPACT_ATOMS: atom_id res chain seq x y z
N MET A 1 9.41 -5.24 6.25
CA MET A 1 7.96 -5.05 6.49
C MET A 1 7.78 -4.36 7.83
N ASN A 2 6.98 -3.30 7.91
CA ASN A 2 6.53 -2.81 9.21
C ASN A 2 5.46 -3.77 9.75
N LYS A 3 5.81 -4.59 10.75
CA LYS A 3 4.88 -5.55 11.38
C LYS A 3 3.71 -4.84 12.09
N ASN A 4 3.86 -3.56 12.40
CA ASN A 4 2.85 -2.75 13.07
C ASN A 4 1.93 -2.02 12.09
N ALA A 5 2.17 -2.11 10.78
CA ALA A 5 1.25 -1.55 9.79
C ALA A 5 -0.11 -2.27 9.88
N PRO A 6 -1.26 -1.53 9.90
CA PRO A 6 -2.59 -2.13 10.01
C PRO A 6 -2.89 -3.16 8.93
N ILE A 7 -2.37 -2.93 7.72
CA ILE A 7 -2.49 -3.82 6.58
C ILE A 7 -1.09 -4.26 6.13
N ASN A 8 -0.87 -5.56 6.05
CA ASN A 8 0.38 -6.16 5.55
C ASN A 8 0.11 -7.56 4.93
N LEU A 9 1.15 -8.27 4.48
CA LEU A 9 0.96 -9.55 3.78
C LEU A 9 0.29 -10.66 4.62
N LEU A 10 0.18 -10.50 5.94
CA LEU A 10 -0.53 -11.46 6.81
C LEU A 10 -2.05 -11.39 6.71
N ASN A 11 -2.59 -10.18 6.49
CA ASN A 11 -4.03 -9.95 6.54
C ASN A 11 -4.59 -9.33 5.25
N VAL A 12 -3.74 -8.90 4.32
CA VAL A 12 -4.18 -8.20 3.11
C VAL A 12 -5.05 -9.07 2.21
N TYR A 13 -4.87 -10.39 2.22
CA TYR A 13 -5.74 -11.30 1.48
C TYR A 13 -7.16 -11.26 2.04
N GLN A 14 -7.34 -11.56 3.33
CA GLN A 14 -8.65 -11.57 3.98
C GLN A 14 -9.31 -10.19 3.86
N PHE A 15 -8.53 -9.13 4.02
CA PHE A 15 -9.02 -7.77 3.89
C PHE A 15 -9.48 -7.44 2.46
N LEU A 16 -8.60 -7.60 1.46
CA LEU A 16 -8.89 -7.17 0.10
C LEU A 16 -9.71 -8.17 -0.71
N GLN A 17 -9.63 -9.47 -0.42
CA GLN A 17 -10.34 -10.55 -1.14
C GLN A 17 -11.67 -10.90 -0.49
N GLU A 18 -11.70 -11.04 0.84
CA GLU A 18 -12.87 -11.52 1.59
C GLU A 18 -13.66 -10.40 2.25
N GLY A 19 -13.09 -9.18 2.30
CA GLY A 19 -13.74 -8.03 2.94
C GLY A 19 -13.72 -8.09 4.48
N THR A 20 -12.90 -8.96 5.06
CA THR A 20 -12.81 -9.14 6.51
C THR A 20 -11.49 -8.59 7.03
N TYR A 21 -11.56 -7.67 8.00
CA TYR A 21 -10.37 -7.17 8.69
C TYR A 21 -10.12 -7.96 9.97
N THR A 22 -8.99 -8.66 10.01
CA THR A 22 -8.39 -9.16 11.26
C THR A 22 -7.06 -8.44 11.45
N PRO A 23 -6.79 -7.86 12.63
CA PRO A 23 -5.50 -7.27 12.93
C PRO A 23 -4.38 -8.29 12.65
N PRO A 24 -3.24 -7.89 12.07
CA PRO A 24 -2.14 -8.80 11.87
C PRO A 24 -1.75 -9.39 13.23
N GLU A 25 -1.91 -10.70 13.41
CA GLU A 25 -1.55 -11.35 14.66
C GLU A 25 -0.09 -11.06 14.94
N ARG A 26 0.18 -10.48 16.12
CA ARG A 26 1.52 -10.34 16.66
C ARG A 26 1.96 -11.73 17.08
N SER A 27 2.26 -12.60 16.12
CA SER A 27 2.69 -13.94 16.44
C SER A 27 3.93 -13.83 17.32
N GLY A 28 3.89 -14.49 18.49
CA GLY A 28 5.05 -14.68 19.36
C GLY A 28 6.13 -15.56 18.72
N ALA A 29 5.95 -15.95 17.46
CA ALA A 29 6.94 -16.58 16.61
C ALA A 29 8.14 -15.64 16.48
N SER A 30 9.34 -16.23 16.51
CA SER A 30 10.57 -15.47 16.33
C SER A 30 10.54 -14.73 14.99
N THR A 31 11.21 -13.57 14.91
CA THR A 31 11.31 -12.80 13.65
C THR A 31 11.81 -13.65 12.48
N PHE A 32 12.61 -14.68 12.75
CA PHE A 32 13.17 -15.60 11.79
C PHE A 32 12.13 -16.57 11.18
N GLU A 33 11.27 -17.17 12.01
CA GLU A 33 10.18 -18.04 11.54
C GLU A 33 9.16 -17.27 10.69
N PHE A 34 8.96 -16.00 11.03
CA PHE A 34 8.11 -15.10 10.27
C PHE A 34 8.67 -14.79 8.87
N GLU A 35 10.00 -14.62 8.76
CA GLU A 35 10.65 -14.32 7.49
C GLU A 35 10.72 -15.52 6.55
N SER A 36 10.89 -16.74 7.08
CA SER A 36 11.03 -17.95 6.27
C SER A 36 9.72 -18.43 5.62
N MET A 37 8.56 -18.13 6.22
CA MET A 37 7.25 -18.47 5.65
C MET A 37 6.62 -17.33 4.83
N ARG A 38 7.32 -16.19 4.72
CA ARG A 38 6.78 -15.00 4.06
C ARG A 38 6.62 -15.27 2.57
N LYS A 39 5.37 -15.21 2.11
CA LYS A 39 5.06 -15.18 0.68
C LYS A 39 5.70 -13.94 0.07
N GLU A 40 6.33 -14.08 -1.09
CA GLU A 40 6.90 -12.95 -1.83
C GLU A 40 5.82 -11.93 -2.23
N PHE A 41 4.63 -12.44 -2.54
CA PHE A 41 3.43 -11.66 -2.81
C PHE A 41 2.17 -12.45 -2.44
N VAL A 42 1.07 -11.73 -2.30
CA VAL A 42 -0.28 -12.26 -2.15
C VAL A 42 -1.07 -11.89 -3.40
N GLU A 43 -1.81 -12.84 -3.95
CA GLU A 43 -2.69 -12.60 -5.10
C GLU A 43 -4.12 -12.30 -4.65
N VAL A 44 -4.73 -11.26 -5.22
CA VAL A 44 -6.13 -10.86 -5.00
C VAL A 44 -6.83 -10.80 -6.35
N ALA A 45 -8.03 -11.36 -6.45
CA ALA A 45 -8.84 -11.37 -7.67
C ALA A 45 -10.14 -10.59 -7.50
N ARG A 46 -10.45 -9.74 -8.49
CA ARG A 46 -11.66 -8.93 -8.53
C ARG A 46 -12.31 -8.96 -9.91
N ILE A 47 -13.64 -8.95 -9.94
CA ILE A 47 -14.39 -8.72 -11.18
C ILE A 47 -14.67 -7.23 -11.25
N ILE A 48 -14.15 -6.57 -12.29
CA ILE A 48 -14.31 -5.14 -12.55
C ILE A 48 -14.76 -5.01 -14.00
N ASP A 49 -15.89 -4.36 -14.22
CA ASP A 49 -16.53 -4.20 -15.55
C ASP A 49 -16.68 -5.52 -16.32
N GLY A 50 -17.12 -6.57 -15.61
CA GLY A 50 -17.33 -7.90 -16.17
C GLY A 50 -16.04 -8.68 -16.51
N LYS A 51 -14.85 -8.11 -16.25
CA LYS A 51 -13.56 -8.77 -16.47
C LYS A 51 -12.92 -9.18 -15.15
N ARG A 52 -12.30 -10.36 -15.13
CA ARG A 52 -11.51 -10.81 -13.98
C ARG A 52 -10.13 -10.16 -14.04
N TRP A 53 -9.81 -9.42 -12.99
CA TRP A 53 -8.50 -8.82 -12.74
C TRP A 53 -7.83 -9.53 -11.58
N THR A 54 -6.51 -9.68 -11.70
CA THR A 54 -5.66 -10.26 -10.67
C THR A 54 -4.61 -9.22 -10.28
N PHE A 55 -4.47 -8.99 -8.99
CA PHE A 55 -3.55 -8.03 -8.40
C PHE A 55 -2.53 -8.75 -7.52
N GLU A 56 -1.25 -8.49 -7.76
CA GLU A 56 -0.17 -8.90 -6.86
C GLU A 56 0.03 -7.84 -5.79
N VAL A 57 -0.12 -8.23 -4.52
CA VAL A 57 0.21 -7.40 -3.38
C VAL A 57 1.58 -7.80 -2.86
N ARG A 58 2.52 -6.86 -2.87
CA ARG A 58 3.91 -7.01 -2.42
C ARG A 58 4.20 -5.99 -1.33
N ASP A 59 5.11 -6.33 -0.44
CA ASP A 59 5.57 -5.45 0.65
C ASP A 59 7.06 -5.10 0.56
N SER A 60 7.68 -5.46 -0.57
CA SER A 60 9.05 -5.13 -0.94
C SER A 60 9.11 -4.83 -2.44
N THR A 61 9.78 -3.74 -2.79
CA THR A 61 10.06 -3.34 -4.18
C THR A 61 11.47 -3.70 -4.61
N LYS A 62 12.22 -4.43 -3.77
CA LYS A 62 13.59 -4.88 -4.06
C LYS A 62 13.60 -5.72 -5.34
N GLY A 63 14.38 -5.30 -6.33
CA GLY A 63 14.50 -5.98 -7.62
C GLY A 63 13.38 -5.67 -8.62
N PHE A 64 12.51 -4.69 -8.34
CA PHE A 64 11.52 -4.25 -9.31
C PHE A 64 12.17 -3.72 -10.58
N THR A 65 11.79 -4.34 -11.70
CA THR A 65 12.12 -3.84 -13.04
C THR A 65 11.30 -2.59 -13.37
N LYS A 66 11.76 -1.81 -14.36
CA LYS A 66 10.99 -0.68 -14.91
C LYS A 66 9.58 -1.09 -15.37
N GLY A 67 9.43 -2.30 -15.91
CA GLY A 67 8.13 -2.84 -16.32
C GLY A 67 7.19 -3.11 -15.15
N GLN A 68 7.71 -3.60 -14.02
CA GLN A 68 6.91 -3.82 -12.81
C GLN A 68 6.45 -2.50 -12.20
N TRP A 69 7.33 -1.49 -12.13
CA TRP A 69 6.95 -0.15 -11.67
C TRP A 69 5.81 0.47 -12.47
N LYS A 70 5.80 0.29 -13.80
CA LYS A 70 4.71 0.76 -14.67
C LYS A 70 3.34 0.10 -14.40
N ARG A 71 3.31 -1.04 -13.71
CA ARG A 71 2.07 -1.77 -13.39
C ARG A 71 1.61 -1.55 -11.94
N VAL A 72 2.32 -0.74 -11.16
CA VAL A 72 1.90 -0.42 -9.79
C VAL A 72 0.72 0.54 -9.87
N VAL A 73 -0.43 0.09 -9.37
CA VAL A 73 -1.68 0.85 -9.41
C VAL A 73 -2.00 1.55 -8.08
N ALA A 74 -1.49 1.04 -6.97
CA ALA A 74 -1.69 1.60 -5.65
C ALA A 74 -0.51 1.33 -4.72
N VAL A 75 -0.32 2.21 -3.74
CA VAL A 75 0.63 2.07 -2.65
C VAL A 75 -0.12 2.23 -1.34
N VAL A 76 -0.09 1.18 -0.51
CA VAL A 76 -0.53 1.28 0.88
C VAL A 76 0.64 1.78 1.71
N THR A 77 0.44 2.89 2.41
CA THR A 77 1.47 3.52 3.24
C THR A 77 1.07 3.57 4.71
N ASP A 78 2.06 3.40 5.58
CA ASP A 78 1.97 3.70 7.01
C ASP A 78 2.46 5.14 7.33
N GLY A 79 2.85 5.88 6.29
CA GLY A 79 3.32 7.25 6.33
C GLY A 79 4.71 7.43 6.91
N ALA A 80 5.55 6.38 6.90
CA ALA A 80 6.95 6.50 7.24
C ALA A 80 7.80 6.81 5.99
N ASP A 81 8.57 7.90 5.99
CA ASP A 81 9.35 8.36 4.83
C ASP A 81 10.32 7.29 4.28
N TRP A 82 10.88 6.46 5.16
CA TRP A 82 11.81 5.39 4.77
C TRP A 82 11.17 4.34 3.86
N GLN A 83 9.84 4.21 3.85
CA GLN A 83 9.11 3.28 2.98
C GLN A 83 9.43 3.52 1.50
N PHE A 84 9.60 4.78 1.12
CA PHE A 84 9.75 5.22 -0.27
C PHE A 84 11.21 5.30 -0.71
N LYS A 85 12.15 4.91 0.14
CA LYS A 85 13.57 4.96 -0.16
C LYS A 85 13.90 4.09 -1.38
N ASP A 86 14.72 4.63 -2.28
CA ASP A 86 15.19 3.98 -3.51
C ASP A 86 14.08 3.67 -4.54
N TRP A 87 12.91 4.31 -4.41
CA TRP A 87 11.84 4.22 -5.41
C TRP A 87 12.10 5.20 -6.57
N PRO A 88 11.65 4.90 -7.80
CA PRO A 88 11.99 5.66 -9.00
C PRO A 88 11.14 6.94 -9.14
N PHE A 89 11.01 7.72 -8.07
CA PHE A 89 10.26 8.98 -8.01
C PHE A 89 11.12 10.05 -7.35
N GLU A 90 11.09 11.27 -7.90
CA GLU A 90 11.89 12.38 -7.38
C GLU A 90 11.38 12.82 -6.00
N THR A 91 10.06 12.91 -5.84
CA THR A 91 9.42 13.22 -4.56
C THR A 91 8.25 12.29 -4.24
N ILE A 92 7.85 12.24 -2.96
CA ILE A 92 6.63 11.55 -2.51
C ILE A 92 5.39 12.15 -3.19
N VAL A 93 5.42 13.45 -3.50
CA VAL A 93 4.34 14.11 -4.24
C VAL A 93 4.24 13.53 -5.65
N ASP A 94 5.36 13.40 -6.38
CA ASP A 94 5.35 12.84 -7.74
C ASP A 94 4.90 11.37 -7.75
N LEU A 95 5.29 10.62 -6.71
CA LEU A 95 4.81 9.26 -6.47
C LEU A 95 3.29 9.23 -6.40
N PHE A 96 2.67 10.04 -5.54
CA PHE A 96 1.21 10.00 -5.34
C PHE A 96 0.40 10.76 -6.40
N CYS A 97 1.03 11.61 -7.21
CA CYS A 97 0.47 12.11 -8.45
C CYS A 97 0.44 11.02 -9.54
N THR A 98 1.37 10.05 -9.51
CA THR A 98 1.46 8.97 -10.50
C THR A 98 0.68 7.72 -10.09
N ILE A 99 0.74 7.35 -8.81
CA ILE A 99 0.20 6.10 -8.26
C ILE A 99 -0.78 6.42 -7.11
N LYS A 100 -1.89 5.68 -7.01
CA LYS A 100 -2.86 5.92 -5.95
C LYS A 100 -2.28 5.60 -4.57
N GLY A 101 -2.16 6.61 -3.71
CA GLY A 101 -1.83 6.43 -2.30
C GLY A 101 -3.04 6.02 -1.45
N ILE A 102 -2.84 5.06 -0.54
CA ILE A 102 -3.84 4.61 0.42
C ILE A 102 -3.21 4.60 1.81
N TYR A 103 -3.81 5.32 2.75
CA TYR A 103 -3.39 5.37 4.15
C TYR A 103 -4.51 4.84 5.05
N PHE A 104 -4.24 3.75 5.77
CA PHE A 104 -5.19 3.19 6.72
C PHE A 104 -4.95 3.76 8.11
N ARG A 105 -6.01 4.30 8.72
CA ARG A 105 -6.01 4.76 10.11
C ARG A 105 -7.13 4.08 10.88
N GLU A 106 -6.83 3.59 12.07
CA GLU A 106 -7.87 3.22 13.02
C GLU A 106 -8.59 4.50 13.50
N LYS A 107 -9.92 4.49 13.49
CA LYS A 107 -10.73 5.66 13.81
C LYS A 107 -10.40 6.22 15.20
N ASP A 108 -10.16 5.33 16.15
CA ASP A 108 -10.03 5.66 17.58
C ASP A 108 -8.60 5.99 18.01
N LYS A 109 -7.61 5.73 17.15
CA LYS A 109 -6.23 6.15 17.40
C LYS A 109 -6.04 7.59 16.93
N GLN A 110 -5.78 8.50 17.87
CA GLN A 110 -5.32 9.85 17.56
C GLN A 110 -3.85 9.80 17.13
N VAL A 111 -3.62 9.36 15.90
CA VAL A 111 -2.32 9.46 15.24
C VAL A 111 -2.40 10.64 14.27
N GLU A 112 -1.48 11.59 14.42
CA GLU A 112 -1.30 12.65 13.45
C GLU A 112 -1.02 12.06 12.07
N VAL A 113 -1.77 12.51 11.07
CA VAL A 113 -1.57 12.07 9.70
C VAL A 113 -0.25 12.67 9.21
N PRO A 114 0.71 11.86 8.71
CA PRO A 114 2.00 12.38 8.27
C PRO A 114 1.84 13.46 7.20
N GLU A 115 2.64 14.52 7.29
CA GLU A 115 2.49 15.75 6.49
C GLU A 115 2.48 15.46 4.98
N HIS A 116 3.34 14.55 4.51
CA HIS A 116 3.42 14.17 3.11
C HIS A 116 2.14 13.48 2.61
N VAL A 117 1.39 12.78 3.47
CA VAL A 117 0.09 12.18 3.14
C VAL A 117 -0.97 13.28 2.96
N THR A 118 -0.95 14.30 3.83
CA THR A 118 -1.86 15.45 3.75
C THR A 118 -1.61 16.28 2.48
N LYS A 119 -0.34 16.59 2.18
CA LYS A 119 0.06 17.35 0.97
C LYS A 119 -0.26 16.60 -0.34
N ALA A 120 -0.03 15.30 -0.37
CA ALA A 120 -0.37 14.48 -1.53
C ALA A 120 -1.88 14.50 -1.82
N ARG A 121 -2.70 14.44 -0.76
CA ARG A 121 -4.16 14.51 -0.87
C ARG A 121 -4.65 15.84 -1.45
N GLU A 122 -4.09 16.96 -1.01
CA GLU A 122 -4.46 18.31 -1.47
C GLU A 122 -4.20 18.46 -2.98
N LYS A 123 -3.00 18.10 -3.45
CA LYS A 123 -2.65 18.16 -4.88
C LYS A 123 -3.45 17.20 -5.75
N GLN A 124 -3.78 16.00 -5.26
CA GLN A 124 -4.67 15.08 -6.00
C GLN A 124 -6.07 15.67 -6.18
N TRP A 125 -6.58 16.44 -5.22
CA TRP A 125 -7.90 17.05 -5.32
C TRP A 125 -7.91 18.25 -6.30
N GLU A 126 -6.86 19.07 -6.31
CA GLU A 126 -6.71 20.16 -7.29
C GLU A 126 -6.71 19.64 -8.74
N GLY A 127 -6.04 18.52 -9.00
CA GLY A 127 -6.02 17.89 -10.32
C GLY A 127 -7.38 17.37 -10.80
N VAL A 128 -8.22 16.85 -9.87
CA VAL A 128 -9.59 16.40 -10.17
C VAL A 128 -10.50 17.59 -10.48
N MET A 129 -10.39 18.67 -9.71
CA MET A 129 -11.20 19.89 -9.91
C MET A 129 -10.89 20.59 -11.24
N LEU A 130 -9.67 20.45 -11.78
CA LEU A 130 -9.30 21.04 -13.08
C LEU A 130 -9.69 20.17 -14.29
N SER A 131 -9.92 18.86 -14.10
CA SER A 131 -10.41 17.98 -15.17
C SER A 131 -11.93 18.03 -15.37
N ASP A 132 -12.66 18.64 -14.43
CA ASP A 132 -14.11 18.79 -14.45
C ASP A 132 -14.56 20.18 -14.98
N VAL A 133 -13.68 20.93 -15.64
CA VAL A 133 -13.96 22.25 -16.29
C VAL A 133 -13.82 22.18 -17.80
#